data_AF-A0A960D8Y5-F1
#
_entry.id   AF-A0A960D8Y5-F1
#
_cell.length_a   1.000
_cell.length_b   1.000
_cell.length_c   1.000
_cell.angle_alpha   90.00
_cell.angle_beta   90.00
_cell.angle_gamma   90.00
#
_symmetry.space_group_name_H-M   'P 1'
#
loop_
_entity.id
_entity.type
_entity.pdbx_description
1 polymer ?
#
loop_
_entity_poly.entity_id
_entity_poly.type
_entity_poly.pdbx_seq_one_letter_code
_entity_poly.pdbx_strand_id
1 'polypeptide(L)'
;SIVEVKGMPNRLRWTVVHYKPPQAMTLNGDGRGGVKVKLIGKVRPSENDPAGATVTFDIHLGGPALFGPIGMVVAGALKSDIRESLDRFKAVFGHS
;
A
#
# COMPACT_ATOMS: atom_id res chain seq x y z
N SER A 1 -3.65 5.77 8.49
CA SER A 1 -3.09 6.77 7.56
C SER A 1 -4.23 7.50 6.87
N ILE A 2 -4.13 8.83 6.74
CA ILE A 2 -5.06 9.65 5.97
C ILE A 2 -4.51 9.70 4.54
N VAL A 3 -5.28 9.27 3.54
CA VAL A 3 -4.90 9.45 2.13
C VAL A 3 -5.72 10.61 1.59
N GLU A 4 -5.06 11.66 1.11
CA GLU A 4 -5.69 12.77 0.42
C GLU A 4 -5.57 12.58 -1.09
N VAL A 5 -6.72 12.48 -1.76
CA VAL A 5 -6.80 12.48 -3.21
C VAL A 5 -7.58 13.71 -3.62
N LYS A 6 -6.93 14.68 -4.28
CA LYS A 6 -7.55 15.89 -4.82
C LYS A 6 -8.48 16.63 -3.83
N GLY A 7 -7.99 16.91 -2.62
CA GLY A 7 -8.74 17.70 -1.62
C GLY A 7 -9.97 16.99 -1.01
N MET A 8 -10.15 15.69 -1.28
CA MET A 8 -11.12 14.86 -0.58
C MET A 8 -10.37 13.98 0.43
N PRO A 9 -10.47 14.24 1.75
CA PRO A 9 -9.86 13.37 2.75
C PRO A 9 -10.58 12.02 2.75
N ASN A 10 -10.05 11.06 2.00
CA ASN A 10 -10.54 9.69 2.02
C ASN A 10 -9.79 8.97 3.14
N ARG A 11 -10.28 9.15 4.39
CA ARG A 11 -9.75 8.42 5.54
C ARG A 11 -10.00 6.92 5.32
N LEU A 12 -8.96 6.21 4.89
CA LEU A 12 -8.92 4.77 4.89
C LEU A 12 -8.71 4.29 6.33
N ARG A 13 -9.67 3.53 6.86
CA ARG A 13 -9.44 2.75 8.08
C ARG A 13 -8.66 1.52 7.69
N TRP A 14 -7.53 1.31 8.36
CA TRP A 14 -6.64 0.19 8.08
C TRP A 14 -6.70 -0.82 9.21
N THR A 15 -6.70 -2.10 8.85
CA THR A 15 -6.64 -3.23 9.76
C THR A 15 -5.51 -4.15 9.34
N VAL A 16 -4.59 -4.45 10.26
CA VAL A 16 -3.62 -5.52 10.06
C VAL A 16 -4.36 -6.84 10.19
N VAL A 17 -4.43 -7.60 9.09
CA VAL A 17 -5.12 -8.91 9.06
C VAL A 17 -4.14 -10.07 8.98
N HIS A 18 -2.88 -9.81 8.64
CA HIS A 18 -1.81 -10.77 8.73
C HIS A 18 -0.49 -10.06 9.02
N TYR A 19 0.30 -10.61 9.94
CA TYR A 19 1.59 -10.06 10.29
C TYR A 19 2.57 -11.19 10.58
N LYS A 20 3.65 -11.25 9.79
CA LYS A 20 4.72 -12.25 9.91
C LYS A 20 6.07 -11.55 9.67
N PRO A 21 6.62 -10.85 10.65
CA PRO A 21 7.88 -10.13 10.47
C PRO A 21 9.09 -11.08 10.30
N PRO A 22 10.12 -10.69 9.52
CA PRO A 22 10.12 -9.58 8.57
C PRO A 22 9.43 -9.91 7.23
N GLN A 23 8.98 -11.15 7.06
CA GLN A 23 8.67 -11.76 5.77
C GLN A 23 7.40 -11.24 5.09
N ALA A 24 6.34 -10.92 5.84
CA ALA A 24 5.07 -10.51 5.25
C ALA A 24 4.17 -9.70 6.20
N MET A 25 3.33 -8.85 5.61
CA MET A 25 2.23 -8.17 6.28
C MET A 25 1.06 -8.00 5.30
N THR A 26 -0.17 -8.10 5.79
CA THR A 26 -1.38 -7.78 5.02
C THR A 26 -2.22 -6.75 5.77
N LEU A 27 -2.59 -5.70 5.05
CA LEU A 27 -3.45 -4.62 5.52
C LEU A 27 -4.73 -4.61 4.68
N ASN A 28 -5.88 -4.60 5.35
CA ASN A 28 -7.16 -4.28 4.72
C ASN A 28 -7.50 -2.81 5.00
N GLY A 29 -7.92 -2.09 3.97
CA GLY A 29 -8.30 -0.69 4.00
C GLY A 29 -9.77 -0.50 3.61
N ASP A 30 -10.52 0.23 4.44
CA ASP A 30 -11.91 0.58 4.22
C ASP A 30 -12.06 2.10 4.05
N GLY A 31 -12.47 2.53 2.84
CA GLY A 31 -12.61 3.94 2.47
C GLY A 31 -14.07 4.38 2.32
N ARG A 32 -14.31 5.68 2.14
CA ARG A 32 -15.65 6.19 1.82
C ARG A 32 -16.12 5.65 0.46
N GLY A 33 -17.44 5.57 0.29
CA GLY A 33 -18.06 5.07 -0.95
C GLY A 33 -17.94 3.56 -1.15
N GLY A 34 -17.57 2.81 -0.10
CA GLY A 34 -17.40 1.36 -0.18
C GLY A 34 -16.10 0.92 -0.84
N VAL A 35 -15.11 1.82 -0.98
CA VAL A 35 -13.76 1.47 -1.45
C VAL A 35 -13.15 0.45 -0.49
N LYS A 36 -12.67 -0.66 -1.04
CA LYS A 36 -11.92 -1.69 -0.34
C LYS A 36 -10.52 -1.76 -0.93
N VAL A 37 -9.53 -1.83 -0.06
CA VAL A 37 -8.12 -1.99 -0.42
C VAL A 37 -7.59 -3.19 0.33
N LYS A 38 -6.84 -4.06 -0.35
CA LYS A 38 -6.01 -5.07 0.30
C LYS A 38 -4.59 -4.86 -0.17
N LEU A 39 -3.69 -4.61 0.78
CA LEU A 39 -2.26 -4.45 0.54
C LEU A 39 -1.53 -5.62 1.18
N ILE A 40 -0.67 -6.28 0.40
CA ILE A 40 0.18 -7.38 0.87
C ILE A 40 1.63 -6.96 0.65
N GLY A 41 2.36 -6.73 1.73
CA GLY A 41 3.80 -6.53 1.70
C GLY A 41 4.53 -7.85 1.93
N LYS A 42 5.55 -8.13 1.14
CA LYS A 42 6.43 -9.30 1.26
C LYS A 42 7.88 -8.85 1.21
N VAL A 43 8.72 -9.45 2.06
CA VAL A 43 10.16 -9.24 2.08
C VAL A 43 10.84 -10.58 1.82
N ARG A 44 11.80 -10.58 0.90
CA ARG A 44 12.66 -11.73 0.60
C ARG A 44 14.11 -11.28 0.61
N PRO A 45 15.07 -12.15 0.93
CA PRO A 45 16.48 -11.88 0.65
C PRO A 45 16.66 -11.48 -0.82
N SER A 46 17.58 -10.56 -1.08
CA SER A 46 17.94 -10.20 -2.46
C SER A 46 18.71 -11.36 -3.11
N GLU A 47 18.40 -11.64 -4.37
CA GLU A 47 19.14 -12.64 -5.16
C GLU A 47 20.51 -12.10 -5.64
N ASN A 48 20.66 -10.77 -5.70
CA ASN A 48 21.83 -10.09 -6.25
C ASN A 48 22.74 -9.49 -5.17
N ASP A 49 22.30 -9.46 -3.92
CA ASP A 49 23.02 -8.87 -2.80
C ASP A 49 22.78 -9.69 -1.52
N PRO A 50 23.80 -10.37 -0.98
CA PRO A 50 23.67 -11.18 0.24
C PRO A 50 23.22 -10.40 1.49
N ALA A 51 23.47 -9.09 1.54
CA ALA A 51 23.03 -8.21 2.62
C ALA A 51 21.70 -7.51 2.31
N GLY A 52 21.23 -7.58 1.06
CA GLY A 52 20.05 -6.88 0.59
C GLY A 52 18.74 -7.65 0.76
N ALA A 53 17.62 -6.95 0.56
CA ALA A 53 16.29 -7.54 0.54
C ALA A 53 15.44 -6.99 -0.62
N THR A 54 14.67 -7.87 -1.24
CA THR A 54 13.62 -7.53 -2.19
C THR A 54 12.30 -7.38 -1.47
N VAL A 55 11.70 -6.19 -1.57
CA VAL A 55 10.37 -5.90 -1.00
C VAL A 55 9.34 -5.80 -2.13
N THR A 56 8.25 -6.57 -2.04
CA THR A 56 7.14 -6.57 -3.01
C THR A 56 5.85 -6.12 -2.33
N PHE A 57 5.07 -5.30 -3.03
CA PHE A 57 3.73 -4.89 -2.60
C PHE A 57 2.69 -5.27 -3.66
N ASP A 58 1.77 -6.14 -3.27
CA ASP A 58 0.60 -6.48 -4.07
C ASP A 58 -0.60 -5.65 -3.56
N ILE A 59 -1.28 -4.92 -4.45
CA ILE A 59 -2.42 -4.07 -4.11
C ILE A 59 -3.64 -4.55 -4.88
N HIS A 60 -4.69 -4.94 -4.16
CA HIS A 60 -5.98 -5.28 -4.73
C HIS A 60 -6.98 -4.19 -4.35
N LEU A 61 -7.67 -3.65 -5.36
CA LEU A 61 -8.68 -2.63 -5.18
C LEU A 61 -10.05 -3.22 -5.52
N GLY A 62 -11.05 -2.96 -4.67
CA GLY A 62 -12.42 -3.41 -4.87
C GLY A 62 -13.46 -2.43 -4.36
N GLY A 63 -14.72 -2.70 -4.66
CA GLY A 63 -15.86 -1.90 -4.21
C GLY A 63 -16.48 -1.01 -5.29
N PRO A 64 -17.77 -0.67 -5.16
CA PRO A 64 -18.56 -0.06 -6.23
C PRO A 64 -18.05 1.31 -6.67
N ALA A 65 -17.46 2.09 -5.76
CA ALA A 65 -16.87 3.40 -6.08
C ALA A 65 -15.69 3.34 -7.07
N LEU A 66 -15.08 2.18 -7.30
CA LEU A 66 -13.98 2.02 -8.25
C LEU A 66 -14.42 1.91 -9.71
N PHE A 67 -15.69 1.63 -9.97
CA PHE A 67 -16.23 1.36 -11.32
C PHE A 67 -16.77 2.62 -12.04
N GLY A 68 -16.45 3.82 -11.53
CA GLY A 68 -16.77 5.10 -12.18
C GLY A 68 -15.52 5.97 -12.40
N PRO A 69 -15.62 7.10 -13.13
CA PRO A 69 -14.47 7.97 -13.45
C PRO A 69 -13.70 8.47 -12.21
N ILE A 70 -14.40 8.64 -11.08
CA ILE A 70 -13.81 9.03 -9.79
C ILE A 70 -12.98 7.89 -9.20
N GLY A 71 -13.41 6.64 -9.40
CA GLY A 71 -12.75 5.43 -8.92
C GLY A 71 -11.33 5.25 -9.44
N MET A 72 -11.12 5.51 -10.73
CA MET A 72 -9.79 5.43 -11.35
C MET A 72 -8.80 6.46 -10.77
N VAL A 73 -9.29 7.65 -10.43
CA VAL A 73 -8.46 8.71 -9.79
C VAL A 73 -8.02 8.29 -8.40
N VAL A 74 -8.93 7.70 -7.61
CA VAL A 74 -8.63 7.20 -6.26
C VAL A 74 -7.62 6.06 -6.32
N ALA A 75 -7.78 5.12 -7.25
CA ALA A 75 -6.81 4.03 -7.46
C ALA A 75 -5.41 4.54 -7.79
N GLY A 76 -5.30 5.53 -8.69
CA GLY A 76 -4.03 6.13 -9.08
C GLY A 76 -3.32 6.85 -7.92
N ALA A 77 -4.08 7.61 -7.12
CA ALA A 77 -3.51 8.32 -5.99
C ALA A 77 -3.06 7.36 -4.86
N LEU A 78 -3.81 6.28 -4.61
CA LEU A 78 -3.38 5.24 -3.67
C LEU A 78 -2.07 4.58 -4.11
N LYS A 79 -1.93 4.29 -5.40
CA LYS A 79 -0.68 3.74 -5.95
C LYS A 79 0.50 4.69 -5.73
N SER A 80 0.30 6.01 -5.92
CA SER A 80 1.35 7.02 -5.73
C SER A 80 1.78 7.13 -4.27
N ASP A 81 0.83 7.21 -3.33
CA ASP A 81 1.09 7.36 -1.89
C ASP A 81 1.85 6.14 -1.32
N ILE A 82 1.49 4.93 -1.78
CA ILE A 82 2.20 3.71 -1.40
C ILE A 82 3.62 3.70 -1.95
N ARG A 83 3.83 4.17 -3.20
CA ARG A 83 5.16 4.28 -3.79
C ARG A 83 6.03 5.26 -3.00
N GLU A 84 5.49 6.42 -2.66
CA GLU A 84 6.20 7.42 -1.85
C GLU A 84 6.55 6.89 -0.46
N SER A 85 5.61 6.20 0.20
CA SER A 85 5.85 5.52 1.47
C SER A 85 6.97 4.48 1.37
N LEU A 86 7.06 3.77 0.24
CA LEU A 86 8.12 2.79 -0.02
C LEU A 86 9.47 3.45 -0.27
N ASP A 87 9.50 4.54 -1.03
CA ASP A 87 10.74 5.28 -1.28
C ASP A 87 11.29 5.88 0.01
N ARG A 88 10.41 6.37 0.90
CA ARG A 88 10.78 6.78 2.27
C ARG A 88 11.29 5.60 3.11
N PHE A 89 10.64 4.44 3.05
CA PHE A 89 11.12 3.24 3.75
C PHE A 89 12.54 2.88 3.29
N LYS A 90 12.81 2.88 1.98
CA LYS A 90 14.16 2.65 1.44
C LYS A 90 15.16 3.70 1.89
N ALA A 91 14.77 4.97 1.94
CA ALA A 91 15.68 6.03 2.40
C ALA A 91 16.05 5.87 3.89
N VAL A 92 15.12 5.39 4.73
CA VAL A 92 15.35 5.22 6.17
C VAL A 92 16.05 3.91 6.49
N PHE A 93 15.76 2.83 5.75
CA PHE A 93 16.22 1.47 6.07
C PHE A 93 17.14 0.83 5.01
N GLY A 94 17.41 1.51 3.90
CA GLY A 94 18.31 1.05 2.83
C GLY A 94 19.76 1.50 2.99
N HIS A 95 20.10 2.14 4.12
CA HIS A 95 21.47 2.38 4.53
C HIS A 95 21.91 1.28 5.50
N SER A 96 22.39 0.17 4.96
CA SER A 96 23.19 -0.84 5.67
C SER A 96 23.93 -1.70 4.67
#